data_AF-A0A0F8ZT28-F1
#
_entry.id   AF-A0A0F8ZT28-F1
#
_cell.length_a   1.000
_cell.length_b   1.000
_cell.length_c   1.000
_cell.angle_alpha   90.00
_cell.angle_beta   90.00
_cell.angle_gamma   90.00
#
_symmetry.space_group_name_H-M   'P 1'
#
loop_
_entity.id
_entity.type
_entity.pdbx_description
1 polymer ?
#
loop_
_entity_poly.entity_id
_entity_poly.type
_entity_poly.pdbx_seq_one_letter_code
_entity_poly.pdbx_strand_id
1 'polypeptide(L)'
;MGHSIDAIDINERSAIVNIADKLNPDFCPFCHTHVSPKILGSYLNGEGDQSDRLHRVYRCTNSKCALIFLALYHGHAQSTGGKWYFYERVEPGHPQEPDIPANIKEVSKSFCEIYKQASYAESYGLNEICGVGYRKSLEFLVKDYLISKSKELDIDEETIKETT
;
A
#
# COMPACT_ATOMS: atom_id res chain seq x y z
N MET A 1 -12.69 -11.78 -19.56
CA MET A 1 -13.32 -11.09 -20.71
C MET A 1 -12.68 -9.73 -20.78
N GLY A 2 -12.16 -9.32 -21.94
CA GLY A 2 -11.55 -8.00 -22.10
C GLY A 2 -12.61 -6.89 -22.02
N HIS A 3 -12.22 -5.72 -21.54
CA HIS A 3 -13.07 -4.55 -21.43
C HIS A 3 -12.51 -3.42 -22.31
N SER A 4 -13.34 -2.83 -23.18
CA SER A 4 -12.95 -1.64 -23.93
C SER A 4 -13.42 -0.38 -23.19
N ILE A 5 -12.52 0.58 -22.98
CA ILE A 5 -12.83 1.84 -22.32
C ILE A 5 -12.31 3.03 -23.13
N ASP A 6 -12.89 4.20 -22.89
CA ASP A 6 -12.35 5.47 -23.34
C ASP A 6 -11.23 5.96 -22.40
N ALA A 7 -10.16 6.49 -22.98
CA ALA A 7 -9.05 7.11 -22.28
C ALA A 7 -8.54 8.33 -23.06
N ILE A 8 -8.05 9.33 -22.33
CA ILE A 8 -7.50 10.56 -22.90
C ILE A 8 -5.98 10.42 -23.02
N ASP A 9 -5.43 10.71 -24.19
CA ASP A 9 -3.99 10.71 -24.42
C ASP A 9 -3.30 12.04 -24.04
N ILE A 10 -1.98 12.08 -24.21
CA ILE A 10 -1.16 13.25 -23.88
C ILE A 10 -1.46 14.50 -24.73
N ASN A 11 -2.18 14.34 -25.84
CA ASN A 11 -2.63 15.41 -26.74
C ASN A 11 -4.12 15.74 -26.54
N GLU A 12 -4.71 15.30 -25.43
CA GLU A 12 -6.12 15.48 -25.07
C GLU A 12 -7.11 14.80 -26.04
N ARG A 13 -6.66 13.78 -26.77
CA ARG A 13 -7.50 13.02 -27.69
C ARG A 13 -8.06 11.78 -27.01
N SER A 14 -9.33 11.51 -27.30
CA SER A 14 -9.99 10.27 -26.88
C SER A 14 -9.48 9.09 -27.72
N ALA A 15 -9.15 7.99 -27.04
CA ALA A 15 -8.73 6.73 -27.61
C ALA A 15 -9.44 5.57 -26.90
N ILE A 16 -9.88 4.58 -27.68
CA ILE A 16 -10.45 3.35 -27.14
C ILE A 16 -9.32 2.36 -26.86
N VAL A 17 -9.21 1.91 -25.62
CA VAL A 17 -8.19 0.96 -25.19
C VAL A 17 -8.82 -0.28 -24.55
N ASN A 18 -8.11 -1.41 -24.63
CA ASN A 18 -8.58 -2.69 -24.11
C ASN A 18 -7.86 -3.04 -22.82
N ILE A 19 -8.62 -3.40 -21.78
CA ILE A 19 -8.13 -3.92 -20.50
C ILE A 19 -8.38 -5.43 -20.47
N ALA A 20 -7.34 -6.20 -20.17
CA ALA A 20 -7.37 -7.66 -20.25
C ALA A 20 -8.01 -8.32 -19.02
N ASP A 21 -7.87 -7.70 -17.85
CA ASP A 21 -8.05 -8.31 -16.55
C ASP A 21 -8.98 -7.49 -15.63
N LYS A 22 -8.49 -7.08 -14.46
CA LYS A 22 -9.29 -6.40 -13.45
C LYS A 22 -9.63 -4.99 -13.92
N LEU A 23 -10.89 -4.78 -14.30
CA LEU A 23 -11.34 -3.47 -14.74
C LEU A 23 -11.25 -2.42 -13.61
N ASN A 24 -11.78 -2.70 -12.42
CA ASN A 24 -11.82 -1.72 -11.32
C ASN A 24 -11.30 -2.33 -10.01
N PRO A 25 -10.64 -1.55 -9.14
CA PRO A 25 -10.26 -1.97 -7.79
C PRO A 25 -11.48 -2.09 -6.87
N ASP A 26 -11.60 -3.21 -6.14
CA ASP A 26 -12.71 -3.49 -5.20
C ASP A 26 -12.44 -2.99 -3.78
N PHE A 27 -11.23 -2.50 -3.52
CA PHE A 27 -10.80 -2.00 -2.22
C PHE A 27 -10.17 -0.62 -2.36
N CYS A 28 -10.47 0.26 -1.40
CA CYS A 28 -9.80 1.56 -1.30
C CYS A 28 -8.40 1.37 -0.70
N PRO A 29 -7.33 1.87 -1.34
CA PRO A 29 -5.98 1.69 -0.85
C PRO A 29 -5.65 2.59 0.36
N PHE A 30 -6.58 3.43 0.82
CA PHE A 30 -6.39 4.25 2.03
C PHE A 30 -7.15 3.71 3.24
N CYS A 31 -8.44 3.44 3.08
CA CYS A 31 -9.29 2.99 4.19
C CYS A 31 -9.49 1.48 4.22
N HIS A 32 -8.90 0.75 3.26
CA HIS A 32 -8.93 -0.72 3.18
C HIS A 32 -10.33 -1.34 3.17
N THR A 33 -11.36 -0.52 2.93
CA THR A 33 -12.77 -0.95 2.88
C THR A 33 -13.09 -1.45 1.49
N HIS A 34 -13.91 -2.50 1.40
CA HIS A 34 -14.49 -2.93 0.13
C HIS A 34 -15.42 -1.82 -0.40
N VAL A 35 -15.15 -1.33 -1.60
CA VAL A 35 -15.86 -0.20 -2.23
C VAL A 35 -16.05 -0.46 -3.72
N SER A 36 -17.10 0.13 -4.29
CA SER A 36 -17.17 0.37 -5.73
C SER A 36 -16.75 1.82 -5.96
N PRO A 37 -15.47 2.12 -6.24
CA PRO A 37 -15.00 3.49 -6.32
C PRO A 37 -15.53 4.20 -7.58
N LYS A 38 -15.75 5.51 -7.47
CA LYS A 38 -16.21 6.32 -8.60
C LYS A 38 -15.03 6.60 -9.54
N ILE A 39 -15.19 6.28 -10.82
CA ILE A 39 -14.22 6.62 -11.86
C ILE A 39 -14.31 8.12 -12.14
N LEU A 40 -13.16 8.81 -12.09
CA LEU A 40 -13.04 10.22 -12.41
C LEU A 40 -12.47 10.45 -13.82
N GLY A 41 -11.64 9.53 -14.32
CA GLY A 41 -11.07 9.60 -15.65
C GLY A 41 -10.07 8.47 -15.92
N SER A 42 -9.71 8.32 -17.19
CA SER A 42 -8.73 7.36 -17.68
C SER A 42 -7.76 8.09 -18.60
N TYR A 43 -6.46 7.91 -18.40
CA TYR A 43 -5.41 8.70 -19.06
C TYR A 43 -4.27 7.81 -19.52
N LEU A 44 -3.79 8.07 -20.73
CA LEU A 44 -2.64 7.40 -21.32
C LEU A 44 -1.38 8.26 -21.13
N ASN A 45 -0.22 7.60 -21.00
CA ASN A 45 1.07 8.29 -20.94
C ASN A 45 1.76 8.46 -22.31
N GLY A 46 1.04 8.22 -23.39
CA GLY A 46 1.51 8.36 -24.77
C GLY A 46 0.32 8.47 -25.73
N GLU A 47 0.59 8.60 -27.02
CA GLU A 47 -0.44 8.76 -28.05
C GLU A 47 -1.08 7.42 -28.43
N GLY A 48 -2.38 7.26 -28.15
CA GLY A 48 -3.14 6.04 -28.47
C GLY A 48 -2.39 4.75 -28.12
N ASP A 49 -2.23 3.87 -29.12
CA ASP A 49 -1.56 2.57 -28.97
C ASP A 49 -0.05 2.64 -28.68
N GLN A 50 0.58 3.82 -28.80
CA GLN A 50 1.99 4.02 -28.40
C GLN A 50 2.16 4.18 -26.89
N SER A 51 1.07 4.36 -26.13
CA SER A 51 1.15 4.50 -24.67
C SER A 51 1.47 3.17 -23.98
N ASP A 52 2.44 3.16 -23.07
CA ASP A 52 2.81 1.96 -22.30
C ASP A 52 2.11 1.86 -20.94
N ARG A 53 1.42 2.92 -20.52
CA ARG A 53 0.73 3.00 -19.24
C ARG A 53 -0.64 3.63 -19.40
N LEU A 54 -1.63 2.96 -18.82
CA LEU A 54 -2.96 3.50 -18.60
C LEU A 54 -3.12 3.80 -17.10
N HIS A 55 -3.53 5.02 -16.80
CA HIS A 55 -3.80 5.51 -15.45
C HIS A 55 -5.29 5.74 -15.32
N ARG A 56 -5.92 5.11 -14.33
CA ARG A 56 -7.35 5.32 -14.05
C ARG A 56 -7.49 6.00 -12.71
N VAL A 57 -8.16 7.14 -12.67
CA VAL A 57 -8.36 7.96 -11.47
C VAL A 57 -9.67 7.57 -10.82
N TYR A 58 -9.62 7.28 -9.52
CA TYR A 58 -10.75 6.85 -8.72
C TYR A 58 -10.96 7.72 -7.50
N ARG A 59 -12.21 7.83 -7.06
CA ARG A 59 -12.59 8.38 -5.76
C ARG A 59 -13.23 7.29 -4.90
N CYS A 60 -12.74 7.13 -3.68
CA CYS A 60 -13.35 6.24 -2.70
C CYS A 60 -14.80 6.66 -2.42
N THR A 61 -15.73 5.70 -2.42
CA THR A 61 -17.16 5.94 -2.15
C THR A 61 -17.52 5.86 -0.67
N ASN A 62 -16.59 5.48 0.21
CA ASN A 62 -16.76 5.64 1.65
C ASN A 62 -16.69 7.13 2.01
N SER A 63 -17.79 7.67 2.55
CA SER A 63 -17.94 9.10 2.87
C SER A 63 -16.95 9.62 3.91
N LYS A 64 -16.44 8.76 4.79
CA LYS A 64 -15.39 9.13 5.76
C LYS A 64 -14.00 9.20 5.12
N CYS A 65 -13.80 8.53 3.99
CA CYS A 65 -12.53 8.50 3.29
C CYS A 65 -12.51 9.51 2.14
N ALA A 66 -13.36 9.32 1.12
CA ALA A 66 -13.51 10.20 -0.06
C ALA A 66 -12.22 10.59 -0.82
N LEU A 67 -11.07 9.98 -0.49
CA LEU A 67 -9.76 10.24 -1.09
C LEU A 67 -9.69 9.71 -2.53
N ILE A 68 -8.78 10.32 -3.30
CA ILE A 68 -8.50 9.99 -4.69
C ILE A 68 -7.27 9.09 -4.77
N PHE A 69 -7.34 8.05 -5.60
CA PHE A 69 -6.23 7.16 -5.91
C PHE A 69 -6.23 6.79 -7.39
N LEU A 70 -5.11 6.26 -7.86
CA LEU A 70 -4.89 5.75 -9.20
C LEU A 70 -4.93 4.23 -9.19
N ALA A 71 -5.42 3.63 -10.26
CA ALA A 71 -5.01 2.29 -10.66
C ALA A 71 -4.13 2.40 -11.90
N LEU A 72 -2.99 1.74 -11.86
CA LEU A 72 -2.03 1.66 -12.95
C LEU A 72 -2.19 0.36 -13.71
N TYR A 73 -2.03 0.47 -15.02
CA TYR A 73 -2.01 -0.65 -15.92
C TYR A 73 -0.80 -0.56 -16.84
N HIS A 74 -0.19 -1.70 -17.12
CA HIS A 74 0.89 -1.80 -18.10
C HIS A 74 0.36 -2.30 -19.44
N GLY A 75 0.76 -1.65 -20.52
CA GLY A 75 0.36 -2.00 -21.87
C GLY A 75 1.28 -3.04 -22.49
N HIS A 76 0.69 -4.12 -23.02
CA HIS A 76 1.38 -5.18 -23.77
C HIS A 76 0.86 -5.23 -25.21
N ALA A 77 1.78 -5.12 -26.16
CA ALA A 77 1.48 -5.27 -27.58
C ALA A 77 0.98 -6.69 -27.88
N GLN A 78 -0.05 -6.80 -28.72
CA GLN A 78 -0.64 -8.08 -29.12
C GLN A 78 -0.09 -8.52 -30.48
N SER A 79 0.01 -9.84 -30.67
CA SER A 79 0.48 -10.44 -31.94
C SER A 79 -0.43 -10.12 -33.13
N THR A 80 -1.71 -9.87 -32.88
CA THR A 80 -2.72 -9.50 -33.88
C THR A 80 -2.76 -7.99 -34.18
N GLY A 81 -1.84 -7.21 -33.61
CA GLY A 81 -1.88 -5.74 -33.62
C GLY A 81 -2.72 -5.18 -32.47
N GLY A 82 -2.40 -3.93 -32.09
CA GLY A 82 -2.99 -3.23 -30.95
C GLY A 82 -2.32 -3.55 -29.61
N LYS A 83 -2.81 -2.91 -28.54
CA LYS A 83 -2.24 -3.02 -27.18
C LYS A 83 -3.34 -3.33 -26.16
N TRP A 84 -3.03 -4.23 -25.23
CA TRP A 84 -3.91 -4.57 -24.11
C TRP A 84 -3.25 -4.14 -22.80
N TYR A 85 -4.04 -3.58 -21.89
CA TYR A 85 -3.60 -3.09 -20.60
C TYR A 85 -3.94 -4.10 -19.52
N PHE A 86 -2.95 -4.38 -18.66
CA PHE A 86 -3.04 -5.34 -17.57
C PHE A 86 -2.85 -4.59 -16.25
N TYR A 87 -3.72 -4.88 -15.28
CA TYR A 87 -3.68 -4.29 -13.97
C TYR A 87 -2.35 -4.57 -13.29
N GLU A 88 -1.73 -3.51 -12.77
CA GLU A 88 -0.44 -3.60 -12.09
C GLU A 88 -0.61 -3.35 -10.59
N ARG A 89 -1.05 -2.14 -10.22
CA ARG A 89 -1.19 -1.73 -8.81
C ARG A 89 -2.10 -0.50 -8.65
N VAL A 90 -2.34 -0.12 -7.40
CA VAL A 90 -2.99 1.14 -7.02
C VAL A 90 -2.02 2.04 -6.26
N GLU A 91 -2.12 3.36 -6.49
CA GLU A 91 -1.27 4.35 -5.84
C GLU A 91 -1.91 5.75 -5.76
N PRO A 92 -1.60 6.57 -4.73
CA PRO A 92 -0.90 6.14 -3.53
C PRO A 92 -1.80 5.20 -2.72
N GLY A 93 -1.18 4.21 -2.08
CA GLY A 93 -1.84 3.44 -1.03
C GLY A 93 -1.23 3.81 0.31
N HIS A 94 -2.05 3.76 1.36
CA HIS A 94 -1.52 3.64 2.71
C HIS A 94 -1.35 2.16 2.99
N PRO A 95 -0.18 1.72 3.46
CA PRO A 95 -0.03 0.38 3.99
C PRO A 95 -1.05 0.16 5.12
N GLN A 96 -1.62 -1.04 5.19
CA GLN A 96 -2.53 -1.38 6.26
C GLN A 96 -1.77 -1.36 7.59
N GLU A 97 -2.36 -0.77 8.63
CA GLU A 97 -1.78 -0.86 9.97
C GLU A 97 -1.69 -2.33 10.39
N PRO A 98 -0.53 -2.78 10.90
CA PRO A 98 -0.41 -4.14 11.38
C PRO A 98 -1.31 -4.33 12.60
N ASP A 99 -1.96 -5.50 12.68
CA ASP A 99 -2.76 -5.85 13.84
C ASP A 99 -1.83 -6.30 14.98
N ILE A 100 -1.60 -5.38 15.93
CA ILE A 100 -0.80 -5.64 17.12
C ILE A 100 -1.74 -5.96 18.30
N PRO A 101 -1.59 -7.13 18.95
CA PRO A 101 -2.40 -7.53 20.10
C PRO A 101 -2.37 -6.51 21.25
N ALA A 102 -3.48 -6.37 21.98
CA ALA A 102 -3.63 -5.39 23.05
C ALA A 102 -2.59 -5.56 24.16
N ASN A 103 -2.30 -6.79 24.57
CA ASN A 103 -1.28 -7.09 25.57
C ASN A 103 0.13 -6.61 25.16
N ILE A 104 0.45 -6.61 23.85
CA ILE A 104 1.73 -6.11 23.35
C ILE A 104 1.74 -4.58 23.34
N LYS A 105 0.62 -3.94 22.98
CA LYS A 105 0.45 -2.48 23.02
C LYS A 105 0.62 -1.91 24.44
N GLU A 106 0.15 -2.66 25.44
CA GLU A 106 0.30 -2.30 26.85
C GLU A 106 1.75 -2.42 27.34
N VAL A 107 2.49 -3.42 26.85
CA VAL A 107 3.89 -3.65 27.22
C VAL A 107 4.82 -2.60 26.61
N SER A 108 4.72 -2.35 25.31
CA SER A 108 5.69 -1.50 24.60
C SER A 108 5.06 -0.65 23.50
N LYS A 109 4.93 0.66 23.75
CA LYS A 109 4.50 1.64 22.74
C LYS A 109 5.56 1.83 21.66
N SER A 110 6.83 1.83 22.03
CA SER A 110 7.95 1.98 21.09
C SER A 110 8.05 0.81 20.12
N PHE A 111 7.83 -0.44 20.59
CA PHE A 111 7.66 -1.58 19.69
C PHE A 111 6.57 -1.31 18.67
N CYS A 112 5.37 -0.88 19.11
CA CYS A 112 4.23 -0.68 18.22
C CYS A 112 4.50 0.34 17.12
N GLU A 113 5.14 1.45 17.47
CA GLU A 113 5.48 2.50 16.51
C GLU A 113 6.52 2.04 15.49
N ILE A 114 7.63 1.43 15.94
CA ILE A 114 8.71 0.98 15.06
C ILE A 114 8.25 -0.19 14.20
N TYR A 115 7.52 -1.14 14.77
CA TYR A 115 6.95 -2.28 14.04
C TYR A 115 6.01 -1.82 12.94
N LYS A 116 5.14 -0.84 13.22
CA LYS A 116 4.27 -0.22 12.21
C LYS A 116 5.08 0.41 11.07
N GLN A 117 6.09 1.21 11.38
CA GLN A 117 6.93 1.85 10.35
C GLN A 117 7.72 0.81 9.53
N ALA A 118 8.21 -0.25 10.17
CA ALA A 118 8.90 -1.35 9.49
C ALA A 118 7.96 -2.11 8.53
N SER A 119 6.73 -2.38 8.97
CA SER A 119 5.69 -2.99 8.12
C SER A 119 5.32 -2.11 6.93
N TYR A 120 5.29 -0.79 7.11
CA TYR A 120 5.07 0.13 6.00
C TYR A 120 6.22 0.06 4.99
N ALA A 121 7.47 0.11 5.46
CA ALA A 121 8.64 -0.01 4.60
C ALA A 121 8.64 -1.33 3.81
N GLU A 122 8.26 -2.44 4.45
CA GLU A 122 8.12 -3.74 3.78
C GLU A 122 7.05 -3.71 2.68
N SER A 123 5.87 -3.12 2.95
CA SER A 123 4.81 -3.01 1.95
C SER A 123 5.20 -2.17 0.72
N TYR A 124 6.17 -1.25 0.88
CA TYR A 124 6.77 -0.49 -0.21
C TYR A 124 7.96 -1.20 -0.89
N GLY A 125 8.30 -2.42 -0.49
CA GLY A 125 9.43 -3.18 -1.01
C GLY A 125 10.80 -2.70 -0.56
N LEU A 126 10.88 -1.89 0.51
CA LEU A 126 12.14 -1.38 1.08
C LEU A 126 12.80 -2.42 2.00
N ASN A 127 13.17 -3.56 1.42
CA ASN A 127 13.58 -4.76 2.15
C ASN A 127 14.80 -4.54 3.07
N GLU A 128 15.78 -3.75 2.62
CA GLU A 128 16.98 -3.41 3.41
C GLU A 128 16.67 -2.49 4.60
N ILE A 129 15.54 -1.77 4.57
CA ILE A 129 15.12 -0.85 5.62
C ILE A 129 14.19 -1.55 6.61
N CYS A 130 13.22 -2.32 6.13
CA CYS A 130 12.23 -2.97 6.99
C CYS A 130 12.89 -3.99 7.93
N GLY A 131 13.91 -4.74 7.49
CA GLY A 131 14.62 -5.70 8.33
C GLY A 131 15.29 -5.07 9.55
N VAL A 132 15.89 -3.88 9.38
CA VAL A 132 16.50 -3.13 10.50
C VAL A 132 15.42 -2.62 11.45
N GLY A 133 14.31 -2.10 10.91
CA GLY A 133 13.16 -1.66 11.70
C GLY A 133 12.56 -2.78 12.53
N TYR A 134 12.36 -3.96 11.93
CA TYR A 134 11.82 -5.13 12.64
C TYR A 134 12.72 -5.57 13.79
N ARG A 135 14.05 -5.68 13.55
CA ARG A 135 15.00 -6.00 14.61
C ARG A 135 14.92 -4.98 15.76
N LYS A 136 14.89 -3.69 15.44
CA LYS A 136 14.81 -2.63 16.45
C LYS A 136 13.51 -2.68 17.23
N SER A 137 12.38 -2.95 16.57
CA SER A 137 11.10 -3.08 17.26
C SER A 137 11.18 -4.20 18.32
N LEU A 138 11.68 -5.38 17.95
CA LEU A 138 11.77 -6.52 18.86
C LEU A 138 12.67 -6.25 20.07
N GLU A 139 13.77 -5.53 19.86
CA GLU A 139 14.66 -5.10 20.94
C GLU A 139 13.91 -4.28 22.01
N PHE A 140 13.10 -3.31 21.59
CA PHE A 140 12.26 -2.53 22.51
C PHE A 140 11.21 -3.41 23.21
N LEU A 141 10.55 -4.31 22.49
CA LEU A 141 9.56 -5.19 23.10
C LEU A 141 10.16 -6.06 24.21
N VAL A 142 11.32 -6.67 23.94
CA VAL A 142 12.01 -7.53 24.92
C VAL A 142 12.46 -6.71 26.13
N LYS A 143 13.07 -5.53 25.92
CA LYS A 143 13.52 -4.65 27.00
C LYS A 143 12.35 -4.19 27.87
N ASP A 144 11.29 -3.68 27.26
CA ASP A 144 10.11 -3.18 27.97
C ASP A 144 9.38 -4.31 28.72
N TYR A 145 9.31 -5.51 28.13
CA TYR A 145 8.75 -6.68 28.79
C TYR A 145 9.57 -7.08 30.03
N LEU A 146 10.90 -7.14 29.91
CA LEU A 146 11.78 -7.47 31.04
C LEU A 146 11.67 -6.43 32.16
N ILE A 147 11.60 -5.14 31.83
CA ILE A 147 11.37 -4.05 32.82
C ILE A 147 9.99 -4.20 33.48
N SER A 148 8.96 -4.59 32.72
CA SER A 148 7.62 -4.82 33.29
C SER A 148 7.63 -5.96 34.32
N LYS A 149 8.44 -6.99 34.08
CA LYS A 149 8.61 -8.13 34.98
C LYS A 149 9.57 -7.88 36.14
N SER A 150 10.61 -7.07 35.95
CA SER A 150 11.52 -6.70 37.04
C SER A 150 10.81 -5.85 38.10
N LYS A 151 9.90 -4.96 37.68
CA LYS A 151 9.01 -4.20 38.58
C LYS A 151 8.07 -5.09 39.40
N GLU A 152 7.66 -6.23 38.85
CA GLU A 152 6.87 -7.23 39.60
C GLU A 152 7.72 -8.04 40.59
N LEU A 153 9.05 -8.10 40.40
CA LEU A 153 9.98 -8.97 41.13
C LEU A 153 11.01 -8.21 42.01
N ASP A 154 10.92 -6.88 42.10
CA ASP A 154 11.84 -5.99 42.85
C ASP A 154 13.32 -6.12 42.41
N ILE A 155 13.54 -6.31 41.10
CA ILE A 155 14.87 -6.44 40.48
C ILE A 155 15.27 -5.09 39.84
N ASP A 156 16.49 -4.63 40.10
CA ASP A 156 17.01 -3.33 39.69
C ASP A 156 16.98 -3.11 38.16
N GLU A 157 16.37 -2.01 37.71
CA GLU A 157 16.14 -1.69 36.30
C GLU A 157 17.42 -1.32 35.53
N GLU A 158 18.46 -0.91 36.25
CA GLU A 158 19.68 -0.33 35.66
C GLU A 158 20.47 -1.36 34.83
N THR A 159 20.33 -2.65 35.16
CA THR A 159 21.02 -3.74 34.45
C THR A 159 20.44 -4.02 33.05
N ILE A 160 19.18 -3.65 32.79
CA ILE A 160 18.48 -4.00 31.52
C ILE A 160 18.71 -2.93 30.44
N LYS A 161 18.99 -1.67 30.83
CA LYS A 161 19.11 -0.54 29.90
C LYS A 161 20.47 -0.47 29.18
N GLU A 162 21.50 -1.15 29.68
CA GLU A 162 22.87 -1.03 29.18
C GLU A 162 23.25 -1.97 28.01
N THR A 163 22.41 -2.94 27.66
CA THR A 163 22.77 -3.88 26.58
C THR A 163 22.16 -3.41 25.26
N THR A 164 23.05 -2.99 24.36
CA THR A 164 22.96 -2.42 22.98
C THR A 164 21.62 -2.44 22.25
#